data_AF-A0A7N2LU93-F1
#
_entry.id   AF-A0A7N2LU93-F1
#
_cell.length_a   1.000
_cell.length_b   1.000
_cell.length_c   1.000
_cell.angle_alpha   90.00
_cell.angle_beta   90.00
_cell.angle_gamma   90.00
#
_symmetry.space_group_name_H-M   'P 1'
#
loop_
_entity.id
_entity.type
_entity.pdbx_description
1 polymer ?
#
loop_
_entity_poly.entity_id
_entity_poly.type
_entity_poly.pdbx_seq_one_letter_code
_entity_poly.pdbx_strand_id
1 'polypeptide(L)'
;MFSLFLCVSCRASPLASITIRNLLLYTTNENWQVVNLKEARDFSNNEKYIYVFKKLEWESLSIDLLPHPDMFMDANFSQERGSQRDDDGAKRVFFGGERFLEGISGQAYITVQRTELNCPLGLEVQLHITEAVCPALSEPGLRALLRFLTGLYVCLNRGDVDSKAQQRSTEAAGRSLVSIVVDHIFLCIKDAG
;
A
#
# COMPACT_ATOMS: atom_id res chain seq x y z
N MET A 1 14.83 0.22 6.32
CA MET A 1 14.05 -0.71 5.47
C MET A 1 12.91 -1.28 6.32
N PHE A 2 11.66 -1.04 5.93
CA PHE A 2 10.49 -1.69 6.55
C PHE A 2 9.99 -2.78 5.61
N SER A 3 9.77 -3.99 6.14
CA SER A 3 9.18 -5.10 5.40
C SER A 3 7.89 -5.53 6.10
N LEU A 4 6.76 -5.42 5.40
CA LEU A 4 5.45 -5.86 5.87
C LEU A 4 5.05 -7.14 5.13
N PHE A 5 4.67 -8.18 5.87
CA PHE A 5 4.06 -9.37 5.29
C PHE A 5 2.55 -9.28 5.41
N LEU A 6 1.84 -9.38 4.28
CA LEU A 6 0.38 -9.36 4.26
C LEU A 6 -0.18 -10.77 4.29
N CYS A 7 -0.78 -11.13 5.42
CA CYS A 7 -1.62 -12.31 5.59
C CYS A 7 -3.09 -11.90 5.53
N VAL A 8 -3.75 -12.22 4.42
CA VAL A 8 -5.13 -11.75 4.14
C VAL A 8 -6.20 -12.74 4.65
N SER A 9 -5.78 -13.79 5.38
CA SER A 9 -6.65 -14.63 6.20
C SER A 9 -5.81 -15.40 7.24
N CYS A 10 -6.30 -15.47 8.48
CA CYS A 10 -5.57 -15.92 9.68
C CYS A 10 -5.11 -17.40 9.67
N ARG A 11 -5.26 -18.13 8.55
CA ARG A 11 -4.81 -19.53 8.36
C ARG A 11 -4.12 -19.80 7.03
N ALA A 12 -3.76 -18.77 6.25
CA ALA A 12 -3.10 -18.95 4.96
C ALA A 12 -1.67 -18.39 4.98
N SER A 13 -0.77 -19.00 4.21
CA SER A 13 0.58 -18.45 3.93
C SER A 13 0.47 -17.01 3.40
N PRO A 14 1.45 -16.13 3.73
CA PRO A 14 1.41 -14.73 3.31
C PRO A 14 1.30 -14.64 1.78
N LEU A 15 0.47 -13.71 1.30
CA LEU A 15 0.17 -13.56 -0.14
C LEU A 15 1.13 -12.61 -0.83
N ALA A 16 1.67 -11.65 -0.07
CA ALA A 16 2.62 -10.67 -0.57
C ALA A 16 3.55 -10.18 0.54
N SER A 17 4.72 -9.70 0.15
CA SER A 17 5.64 -8.90 0.95
C SER A 17 5.72 -7.50 0.37
N ILE A 18 5.62 -6.48 1.22
CA ILE A 18 5.80 -5.07 0.84
C ILE A 18 7.07 -4.55 1.51
N THR A 19 7.99 -4.05 0.71
CA THR A 19 9.22 -3.40 1.17
C THR A 19 9.14 -1.91 0.89
N ILE A 20 9.43 -1.08 1.91
CA ILE A 20 9.45 0.37 1.78
C ILE A 20 10.78 0.93 2.32
N ARG A 21 11.40 1.80 1.52
CA ARG A 21 12.61 2.55 1.86
C ARG A 21 12.33 4.05 1.92
N ASN A 22 13.00 4.69 2.87
CA ASN A 22 12.97 6.14 3.11
C ASN A 22 11.54 6.71 3.13
N LEU A 23 10.69 6.11 3.97
CA LEU A 23 9.34 6.59 4.25
C LEU A 23 9.40 7.77 5.22
N LEU A 24 8.97 8.94 4.75
CA LEU A 24 9.00 10.20 5.49
C LEU A 24 7.59 10.77 5.60
N LEU A 25 7.20 11.23 6.79
CA LEU A 25 5.89 11.83 7.05
C LEU A 25 6.07 13.20 7.69
N TYR A 26 5.62 14.23 7.00
CA TYR A 26 5.71 15.61 7.42
C TYR A 26 4.36 16.12 7.92
N THR A 27 4.39 17.04 8.89
CA THR A 27 3.24 17.90 9.18
C THR A 27 3.32 19.12 8.30
N THR A 28 2.25 19.43 7.59
CA THR A 28 2.20 20.58 6.71
C THR A 28 1.06 21.52 7.09
N ASN A 29 1.06 22.70 6.49
CA ASN A 29 -0.12 23.57 6.43
C ASN A 29 -0.99 23.18 5.21
N GLU A 30 -2.05 23.95 4.98
CA GLU A 30 -3.00 23.79 3.87
C GLU A 30 -2.37 24.00 2.48
N ASN A 31 -1.20 24.64 2.42
CA ASN A 31 -0.42 24.88 1.20
C ASN A 31 0.71 23.84 1.01
N TRP A 32 0.68 22.74 1.78
CA TRP A 32 1.67 21.65 1.73
C TRP A 32 3.11 22.06 2.08
N GLN A 33 3.27 23.17 2.80
CA GLN A 33 4.57 23.61 3.33
C GLN A 33 4.81 22.93 4.67
N VAL A 34 6.03 22.45 4.90
CA VAL A 34 6.40 21.82 6.17
C VAL A 34 6.44 22.87 7.27
N VAL A 35 5.64 22.65 8.31
CA VAL A 35 5.50 23.57 9.45
C VAL A 35 5.67 22.83 10.76
N ASN A 36 5.94 23.59 11.82
CA ASN A 36 5.96 23.03 13.16
C ASN A 36 4.53 22.74 13.67
N LEU A 37 4.44 22.00 14.77
CA LEU A 37 3.15 21.61 15.34
C LEU A 37 2.33 22.78 15.90
N LYS A 38 2.97 23.92 16.22
CA LYS A 38 2.28 25.10 16.74
C LYS A 38 1.52 25.78 15.60
N GLU A 39 2.22 26.07 14.51
CA GLU A 39 1.63 26.62 13.29
C GLU A 39 0.52 25.73 12.71
N ALA A 40 0.73 24.41 12.68
CA ALA A 40 -0.29 23.47 12.21
C ALA A 40 -1.56 23.49 13.07
N ARG A 41 -1.45 23.74 14.39
CA ARG A 41 -2.61 23.86 15.29
C ARG A 41 -3.30 25.20 15.11
N ASP A 42 -2.55 26.26 14.88
CA ASP A 42 -3.08 27.61 14.76
C ASP A 42 -4.03 27.76 13.58
N PHE A 43 -3.88 26.96 12.51
CA PHE A 43 -4.82 26.90 11.39
C PHE A 43 -6.26 26.58 11.81
N SER A 44 -6.45 25.69 12.79
CA SER A 44 -7.79 25.29 13.24
C SER A 44 -8.32 26.15 14.39
N ASN A 45 -7.62 27.21 14.79
CA ASN A 45 -8.10 28.09 15.84
C ASN A 45 -9.33 28.88 15.34
N ASN A 46 -10.45 28.76 16.08
CA ASN A 46 -11.77 29.32 15.75
C ASN A 46 -12.53 28.60 14.63
N GLU A 47 -12.02 27.47 14.14
CA GLU A 47 -12.75 26.59 13.23
C GLU A 47 -13.56 25.57 14.03
N LYS A 48 -14.77 25.23 13.55
CA LYS A 48 -15.62 24.19 14.15
C LYS A 48 -15.02 22.78 14.01
N TYR A 49 -14.02 22.65 13.13
CA TYR A 49 -13.38 21.39 12.78
C TYR A 49 -11.87 21.53 12.86
N ILE A 50 -11.21 20.44 13.23
CA ILE A 50 -9.76 20.34 13.23
C ILE A 50 -9.33 19.75 11.89
N TYR A 51 -8.46 20.45 11.17
CA TYR A 51 -7.83 19.96 9.95
C TYR A 51 -6.38 19.59 10.22
N VAL A 52 -5.99 18.42 9.75
CA VAL A 52 -4.62 17.92 9.86
C VAL A 52 -4.10 17.60 8.46
N PHE A 53 -3.08 18.34 8.04
CA PHE A 53 -2.40 18.12 6.77
C PHE A 53 -1.10 17.36 6.99
N LYS A 54 -0.91 16.30 6.20
CA LYS A 54 0.27 15.46 6.22
C LYS A 54 0.76 15.23 4.80
N LYS A 55 2.07 15.36 4.60
CA LYS A 55 2.75 14.94 3.37
C LYS A 55 3.54 13.68 3.65
N LEU A 56 3.25 12.62 2.91
CA LEU A 56 4.00 11.36 2.93
C LEU A 56 4.90 11.32 1.70
N GLU A 57 6.15 10.90 1.86
CA GLU A 57 7.08 10.67 0.77
C GLU A 57 7.76 9.31 0.97
N TRP A 58 8.02 8.58 -0.11
CA TRP A 58 8.84 7.37 -0.07
C TRP A 58 9.74 7.31 -1.30
N GLU A 59 10.96 6.84 -1.07
CA GLU A 59 11.94 6.71 -2.14
C GLU A 59 11.72 5.44 -2.97
N SER A 60 11.37 4.33 -2.31
CA SER A 60 11.24 3.05 -3.00
C SER A 60 10.25 2.16 -2.28
N LEU A 61 9.14 1.85 -2.94
CA LEU A 61 8.16 0.85 -2.53
C LEU A 61 8.20 -0.33 -3.51
N SER A 62 8.21 -1.54 -2.98
CA SER A 62 8.22 -2.75 -3.80
C SER A 62 7.29 -3.80 -3.22
N ILE A 63 6.63 -4.55 -4.09
CA ILE A 63 5.71 -5.62 -3.72
C ILE A 63 6.18 -6.90 -4.38
N ASP A 64 6.41 -7.92 -3.56
CA ASP A 64 6.70 -9.29 -4.00
C ASP A 64 5.48 -10.16 -3.73
N LEU A 65 4.96 -10.82 -4.76
CA LEU A 65 3.90 -11.81 -4.65
C LEU A 65 4.51 -13.12 -4.19
N LEU A 66 3.99 -13.65 -3.08
CA LEU A 66 4.51 -14.87 -2.49
C LEU A 66 3.74 -16.08 -3.04
N PRO A 67 4.44 -17.18 -3.35
CA PRO A 67 3.79 -18.30 -3.97
C PRO A 67 3.00 -19.12 -2.95
N HIS A 68 1.98 -19.82 -3.43
CA HIS A 68 1.27 -20.82 -2.66
C HIS A 68 2.10 -22.10 -2.63
N PRO A 69 2.11 -22.85 -1.52
CA PRO A 69 2.72 -24.18 -1.48
C PRO A 69 2.27 -25.07 -2.64
N ASP A 70 1.00 -24.98 -3.04
CA ASP A 70 0.46 -25.83 -4.12
C ASP A 70 0.80 -25.35 -5.54
N MET A 71 1.38 -24.14 -5.72
CA MET A 71 1.77 -23.64 -7.04
C MET A 71 3.04 -24.27 -7.60
N PHE A 72 3.73 -25.10 -6.82
CA PHE A 72 4.95 -25.81 -7.23
C PHE A 72 4.74 -27.33 -7.36
N MET A 73 3.48 -27.80 -7.35
CA MET A 73 3.21 -29.24 -7.50
C MET A 73 3.37 -29.77 -8.93
N ASP A 74 3.60 -28.88 -9.91
CA ASP A 74 4.03 -29.27 -11.25
C ASP A 74 5.54 -29.55 -11.26
N ALA A 75 5.87 -30.82 -11.50
CA ALA A 75 7.11 -31.51 -11.13
C ALA A 75 8.42 -31.09 -11.84
N ASN A 76 8.53 -29.88 -12.39
CA ASN A 76 9.74 -29.45 -13.14
C ASN A 76 10.41 -28.15 -12.65
N PHE A 77 9.88 -27.47 -11.62
CA PHE A 77 10.39 -26.15 -11.18
C PHE A 77 11.43 -26.17 -10.05
N SER A 78 11.92 -27.35 -9.64
CA SER A 78 12.74 -27.53 -8.43
C SER A 78 14.26 -27.46 -8.61
N GLN A 79 14.77 -27.01 -9.76
CA GLN A 79 16.19 -26.75 -9.94
C GLN A 79 16.41 -25.42 -10.65
N GLU A 80 17.35 -24.63 -10.12
CA GLU A 80 17.84 -23.34 -10.64
C GLU A 80 17.07 -22.06 -10.25
N ARG A 81 17.16 -21.61 -8.99
CA ARG A 81 17.39 -20.16 -8.72
C ARG A 81 18.29 -19.97 -7.51
N GLY A 82 19.55 -19.60 -7.79
CA GLY A 82 20.56 -19.28 -6.79
C GLY A 82 20.18 -18.06 -5.94
N SER A 83 20.73 -18.02 -4.73
CA SER A 83 20.67 -16.89 -3.82
C SER A 83 21.34 -15.66 -4.46
N GLN A 84 20.57 -14.86 -5.20
CA GLN A 84 21.03 -13.57 -5.70
C GLN A 84 20.75 -12.52 -4.62
N ARG A 85 21.83 -11.94 -4.08
CA ARG A 85 21.76 -10.78 -3.19
C ARG A 85 21.56 -9.55 -4.07
N ASP A 86 20.61 -8.70 -3.69
CA ASP A 86 20.47 -7.36 -4.28
C ASP A 86 21.52 -6.42 -3.72
N ASP A 87 21.84 -5.40 -4.50
CA ASP A 87 22.77 -4.30 -4.16
C ASP A 87 22.31 -3.46 -2.95
N ASP A 88 21.07 -3.66 -2.49
CA ASP A 88 20.43 -2.93 -1.39
C ASP A 88 20.54 -3.65 -0.02
N GLY A 89 21.31 -4.72 0.09
CA GLY A 89 21.61 -5.38 1.39
C GLY A 89 20.42 -6.10 2.05
N ALA A 90 19.23 -6.05 1.46
CA ALA A 90 18.07 -6.81 1.87
C ALA A 90 18.22 -8.29 1.51
N LYS A 91 18.26 -9.18 2.51
CA LYS A 91 18.25 -10.63 2.29
C LYS A 91 16.87 -11.04 1.75
N ARG A 92 16.73 -11.08 0.43
CA ARG A 92 15.57 -11.66 -0.25
C ARG A 92 15.50 -13.14 0.13
N VAL A 93 14.62 -13.50 1.07
CA VAL A 93 14.29 -14.91 1.34
C VAL A 93 13.37 -15.34 0.20
N PHE A 94 13.98 -15.62 -0.96
CA PHE A 94 13.28 -16.05 -2.16
C PHE A 94 12.65 -17.42 -1.90
N PHE A 95 11.41 -17.41 -1.42
CA PHE A 95 10.54 -18.59 -1.45
C PHE A 95 9.93 -18.81 -2.84
N GLY A 96 10.57 -18.39 -3.93
CA GLY A 96 10.02 -18.49 -5.29
C GLY A 96 8.92 -17.46 -5.61
N GLY A 97 8.87 -16.33 -4.92
CA GLY A 97 7.95 -15.23 -5.22
C GLY A 97 8.36 -14.39 -6.43
N GLU A 98 7.39 -13.70 -7.02
CA GLU A 98 7.61 -12.81 -8.17
C GLU A 98 7.40 -11.34 -7.80
N ARG A 99 8.31 -10.49 -8.28
CA ARG A 99 8.25 -9.04 -8.09
C ARG A 99 7.08 -8.48 -8.90
N PHE A 100 6.08 -7.93 -8.22
CA PHE A 100 4.90 -7.30 -8.84
C PHE A 100 5.09 -5.80 -9.04
N LEU A 101 5.65 -5.09 -8.05
CA LEU A 101 6.02 -3.68 -8.17
C LEU A 101 7.45 -3.51 -7.72
N GLU A 102 8.26 -2.82 -8.51
CA GLU A 102 9.68 -2.62 -8.24
C GLU A 102 10.02 -1.15 -8.06
N GLY A 103 10.57 -0.83 -6.90
CA GLY A 103 11.24 0.45 -6.64
C GLY A 103 10.41 1.72 -6.86
N ILE A 104 9.08 1.69 -6.77
CA ILE A 104 8.27 2.87 -7.10
C ILE A 104 8.47 3.96 -6.05
N SER A 105 8.78 5.18 -6.50
CA SER A 105 8.82 6.38 -5.67
C SER A 105 7.50 7.14 -5.76
N GLY A 106 7.17 7.90 -4.74
CA GLY A 106 6.02 8.78 -4.82
C GLY A 106 5.78 9.58 -3.56
N GLN A 107 4.68 10.32 -3.59
CA GLN A 107 4.24 11.18 -2.51
C GLN A 107 2.74 11.07 -2.31
N ALA A 108 2.28 11.30 -1.09
CA ALA A 108 0.86 11.41 -0.78
C ALA A 108 0.57 12.68 0.02
N TYR A 109 -0.53 13.33 -0.33
CA TYR A 109 -1.07 14.47 0.39
C TYR A 109 -2.32 14.00 1.13
N ILE A 110 -2.28 14.08 2.46
CA ILE A 110 -3.30 13.53 3.34
C ILE A 110 -3.90 14.67 4.15
N THR A 111 -5.21 14.86 4.01
CA THR A 111 -6.00 15.79 4.82
C THR A 111 -6.96 14.99 5.69
N VAL A 112 -6.91 15.19 7.00
CA VAL A 112 -7.84 14.58 7.94
C VAL A 112 -8.71 15.65 8.56
N GLN A 113 -10.03 15.51 8.44
CA GLN A 113 -11.00 16.35 9.13
C GLN A 113 -11.49 15.66 10.40
N ARG A 114 -11.48 16.37 11.52
CA ARG A 114 -11.95 15.87 12.82
C ARG A 114 -12.85 16.89 13.53
N THR A 115 -13.66 16.41 14.46
CA THR A 115 -14.35 17.28 15.42
C THR A 115 -13.37 17.84 16.46
N GLU A 116 -13.80 18.83 17.24
CA GLU A 116 -13.08 19.32 18.42
C GLU A 116 -12.77 18.22 19.46
N LEU A 117 -13.60 17.17 19.50
CA LEU A 117 -13.40 15.98 20.33
C LEU A 117 -12.49 14.92 19.68
N ASN A 118 -11.79 15.27 18.59
CA ASN A 118 -10.94 14.39 17.78
C ASN A 118 -11.67 13.21 17.11
N CYS A 119 -12.99 13.27 16.95
CA CYS A 119 -13.72 12.25 16.18
C CYS A 119 -13.45 12.44 14.68
N PRO A 120 -13.06 11.41 13.93
CA PRO A 120 -12.83 11.52 12.49
C PRO A 120 -14.14 11.78 11.75
N LEU A 121 -14.12 12.74 10.82
CA LEU A 121 -15.27 13.11 9.98
C LEU A 121 -15.05 12.91 8.50
N GLY A 122 -13.80 13.00 8.05
CA GLY A 122 -13.45 12.91 6.64
C GLY A 122 -11.96 12.68 6.47
N LEU A 123 -11.61 12.04 5.36
CA LEU A 123 -10.25 11.71 4.99
C LEU A 123 -10.09 11.96 3.50
N GLU A 124 -9.21 12.87 3.14
CA GLU A 124 -8.76 13.04 1.77
C GLU A 124 -7.33 12.53 1.64
N VAL A 125 -7.08 11.65 0.68
CA VAL A 125 -5.75 11.16 0.33
C VAL A 125 -5.56 11.33 -1.16
N GLN A 126 -4.56 12.09 -1.56
CA GLN A 126 -4.11 12.21 -2.94
C GLN A 126 -2.74 11.56 -3.07
N LEU A 127 -2.71 10.37 -3.67
CA LEU A 127 -1.50 9.60 -3.92
C LEU A 127 -1.00 9.91 -5.33
N HIS A 128 0.25 10.36 -5.44
CA HIS A 128 0.91 10.61 -6.73
C HIS A 128 2.13 9.70 -6.87
N ILE A 129 2.12 8.90 -7.94
CA ILE A 129 3.19 7.99 -8.33
C ILE A 129 3.62 8.38 -9.74
N THR A 130 4.89 8.70 -9.94
CA THR A 130 5.38 9.09 -11.27
C THR A 130 5.38 7.89 -12.22
N GLU A 131 5.98 6.78 -11.79
CA GLU A 131 6.11 5.60 -12.61
C GLU A 131 5.88 4.33 -11.79
N ALA A 132 5.06 3.44 -12.34
CA ALA A 132 4.85 2.11 -11.80
C ALA A 132 5.29 1.07 -12.84
N VAL A 133 6.37 0.36 -12.53
CA VAL A 133 6.86 -0.74 -13.36
C VAL A 133 6.47 -2.06 -12.69
N CYS A 134 5.75 -2.88 -13.45
CA CYS A 134 5.51 -4.28 -13.15
C CYS A 134 6.47 -5.13 -13.97
N PRO A 135 7.48 -5.77 -13.33
CA PRO A 135 8.37 -6.69 -14.01
C PRO A 135 7.59 -7.83 -14.66
N ALA A 136 8.17 -8.43 -15.70
CA ALA A 136 7.52 -9.47 -16.48
C ALA A 136 6.94 -10.59 -15.61
N LEU A 137 5.62 -10.64 -15.45
CA LEU A 137 4.94 -11.65 -14.65
C LEU A 137 4.91 -12.97 -15.42
N SER A 138 5.33 -14.07 -14.77
CA SER A 138 5.11 -15.41 -15.31
C SER A 138 3.68 -15.91 -15.06
N GLU A 139 3.31 -17.05 -15.65
CA GLU A 139 2.00 -17.68 -15.42
C GLU A 139 1.76 -17.99 -13.91
N PRO A 140 2.70 -18.60 -13.16
CA PRO A 140 2.65 -18.63 -11.69
C PRO A 140 2.46 -17.27 -11.00
N GLY A 141 3.14 -16.22 -11.49
CA GLY A 141 3.05 -14.87 -10.95
C GLY A 141 1.69 -14.22 -11.16
N LEU A 142 1.07 -14.45 -12.33
CA LEU A 142 -0.29 -14.01 -12.61
C LEU A 142 -1.30 -14.73 -11.71
N ARG A 143 -1.13 -16.04 -11.47
CA ARG A 143 -1.93 -16.77 -10.48
C ARG A 143 -1.77 -16.20 -9.07
N ALA A 144 -0.54 -15.87 -8.67
CA ALA A 144 -0.25 -15.25 -7.39
C ALA A 144 -0.93 -13.87 -7.26
N LEU A 145 -0.91 -13.06 -8.34
CA LEU A 145 -1.55 -11.75 -8.38
C LEU A 145 -3.07 -11.87 -8.23
N LEU A 146 -3.71 -12.75 -8.99
CA LEU A 146 -5.15 -12.97 -8.89
C LEU A 146 -5.55 -13.44 -7.49
N ARG A 147 -4.76 -14.34 -6.88
CA ARG A 147 -4.97 -14.78 -5.51
C ARG A 147 -4.82 -13.63 -4.51
N PHE A 148 -3.80 -12.79 -4.66
CA PHE A 148 -3.59 -11.60 -3.83
C PHE A 148 -4.78 -10.63 -3.93
N LEU A 149 -5.22 -10.30 -5.15
CA LEU A 149 -6.36 -9.41 -5.40
C LEU A 149 -7.66 -9.99 -4.85
N THR A 150 -7.89 -11.30 -4.99
CA THR A 150 -9.05 -12.00 -4.41
C THR A 150 -9.04 -11.91 -2.90
N GLY A 151 -7.88 -12.14 -2.26
CA GLY A 151 -7.72 -11.97 -0.83
C GLY A 151 -8.05 -10.53 -0.41
N LEU A 152 -7.47 -9.54 -1.09
CA LEU A 152 -7.70 -8.12 -0.81
C LEU A 152 -9.18 -7.78 -0.89
N TYR A 153 -9.87 -8.21 -1.96
CA TYR A 153 -11.30 -8.02 -2.13
C TYR A 153 -12.09 -8.62 -0.97
N VAL A 154 -11.80 -9.85 -0.56
CA VAL A 154 -12.48 -10.50 0.58
C VAL A 154 -12.24 -9.73 1.88
N CYS A 155 -11.04 -9.23 2.11
CA CYS A 155 -10.72 -8.45 3.29
C CYS A 155 -11.42 -7.08 3.31
N LEU A 156 -11.49 -6.38 2.17
CA LEU A 156 -12.19 -5.09 2.07
C LEU A 156 -13.70 -5.25 2.24
N ASN A 157 -14.27 -6.36 1.77
CA ASN A 157 -15.70 -6.65 1.87
C ASN A 157 -16.08 -7.44 3.12
N ARG A 158 -15.12 -7.71 4.03
CA ARG A 158 -15.41 -8.34 5.31
C ARG A 158 -16.14 -7.32 6.17
N GLY A 159 -17.47 -7.32 6.06
CA GLY A 159 -18.33 -6.40 6.81
C GLY A 159 -17.99 -6.42 8.30
N ASP A 160 -17.95 -5.24 8.90
CA ASP A 160 -17.81 -5.09 10.34
C ASP A 160 -19.09 -5.60 11.02
N VAL A 161 -18.95 -6.42 12.07
CA VAL A 161 -20.09 -7.13 12.70
C VAL A 161 -20.86 -6.20 13.65
N ASP A 162 -20.39 -4.97 13.88
CA ASP A 162 -21.03 -4.00 14.77
C ASP A 162 -21.94 -3.01 14.03
N SER A 163 -23.24 -3.28 14.08
CA SER A 163 -24.31 -2.40 13.58
C SER A 163 -24.24 -0.95 14.09
N LYS A 164 -23.66 -0.69 15.27
CA LYS A 164 -23.49 0.68 15.81
C LYS A 164 -22.28 1.42 15.22
N ALA A 165 -21.23 0.70 14.82
CA ALA A 165 -20.07 1.28 14.15
C ALA A 165 -20.41 1.70 12.71
N GLN A 166 -21.29 0.94 12.06
CA GLN A 166 -21.67 1.14 10.65
C GLN A 166 -22.44 2.46 10.41
N GLN A 167 -23.27 2.90 11.35
CA GLN A 167 -24.05 4.14 11.24
C GLN A 167 -23.19 5.42 11.32
N ARG A 168 -22.14 5.42 12.16
CA ARG A 168 -21.15 6.51 12.23
C ARG A 168 -20.19 6.50 11.03
N SER A 169 -19.91 5.33 10.48
CA SER A 169 -19.05 5.15 9.31
C SER A 169 -19.65 5.73 8.03
N THR A 170 -20.97 5.63 7.84
CA THR A 170 -21.66 6.14 6.64
C THR A 170 -21.56 7.66 6.45
N GLU A 171 -21.61 8.44 7.53
CA GLU A 171 -21.45 9.90 7.44
C GLU A 171 -20.00 10.31 7.11
N ALA A 172 -19.01 9.58 7.62
CA ALA A 172 -17.60 9.82 7.36
C ALA A 172 -17.17 9.33 5.96
N ALA A 173 -17.77 8.24 5.48
CA ALA A 173 -17.54 7.71 4.14
C ALA A 173 -17.97 8.70 3.04
N GLY A 174 -19.05 9.46 3.27
CA GLY A 174 -19.51 10.51 2.36
C GLY A 174 -18.58 11.74 2.26
N ARG A 175 -17.57 11.83 3.13
CA ARG A 175 -16.59 12.92 3.18
C ARG A 175 -15.15 12.40 3.03
N SER A 176 -15.02 11.16 2.57
CA SER A 176 -13.72 10.53 2.36
C SER A 176 -13.46 10.34 0.87
N LEU A 177 -12.32 10.80 0.41
CA LEU A 177 -11.88 10.72 -0.98
C LEU A 177 -10.46 10.15 -1.02
N VAL A 178 -10.27 9.10 -1.81
CA VAL A 178 -8.93 8.58 -2.12
C VAL A 178 -8.73 8.72 -3.62
N SER A 179 -7.80 9.59 -4.01
CA SER A 179 -7.37 9.78 -5.39
C SER A 179 -6.00 9.13 -5.57
N ILE A 180 -5.86 8.31 -6.60
CA ILE A 180 -4.59 7.70 -6.99
C ILE A 180 -4.29 8.13 -8.42
N VAL A 181 -3.21 8.88 -8.58
CA VAL A 181 -2.71 9.34 -9.88
C VAL A 181 -1.38 8.66 -10.13
N VAL A 182 -1.30 7.95 -11.25
CA VAL A 182 -0.07 7.31 -11.73
C VAL A 182 0.22 7.86 -13.12
N ASP A 183 1.36 8.52 -13.32
CA ASP A 183 1.64 9.17 -14.61
C ASP A 183 1.91 8.12 -15.70
N HIS A 184 2.68 7.08 -15.36
CA HIS A 184 3.02 6.00 -16.28
C HIS A 184 2.91 4.62 -15.62
N ILE A 185 2.27 3.68 -16.32
CA ILE A 185 2.15 2.28 -15.91
C ILE A 185 2.77 1.40 -17.00
N PHE A 186 3.79 0.64 -16.64
CA PHE A 186 4.41 -0.36 -17.50
C PHE A 186 4.10 -1.75 -16.98
N LEU A 187 3.38 -2.54 -17.78
CA LEU A 187 3.05 -3.92 -17.48
C LEU A 187 3.73 -4.85 -18.49
N CYS A 188 4.55 -5.76 -17.97
CA CYS A 188 5.14 -6.81 -18.78
C CYS A 188 4.57 -8.18 -18.36
N ILE A 189 4.22 -9.01 -19.34
CA ILE A 189 3.80 -10.40 -19.15
C ILE A 189 4.81 -11.27 -19.89
N LYS A 190 5.37 -12.29 -19.21
CA LYS A 190 6.28 -13.24 -19.87
C LYS A 190 5.49 -14.09 -20.86
N ASP A 191 6.03 -14.23 -22.06
CA ASP A 191 5.45 -15.11 -23.08
C ASP A 191 5.63 -16.58 -22.69
N ALA A 192 4.69 -17.44 -23.11
CA ALA A 192 4.77 -18.88 -22.91
C ALA A 192 5.63 -19.50 -24.02
N GLY A 193 6.94 -19.23 -23.98
CA GLY A 193 7.94 -19.82 -24.87
C GLY A 193 8.39 -21.20 -24.42
#